data_AF-A0A934RL79-F1
#
_entry.id   AF-A0A934RL79-F1
#
_cell.length_a   1.000
_cell.length_b   1.000
_cell.length_c   1.000
_cell.angle_alpha   90.00
_cell.angle_beta   90.00
_cell.angle_gamma   90.00
#
_symmetry.space_group_name_H-M   'P 1'
#
loop_
_entity.id
_entity.type
_entity.pdbx_description
1 polymer ?
#
loop_
_entity_poly.entity_id
_entity_poly.type
_entity_poly.pdbx_seq_one_letter_code
_entity_poly.pdbx_strand_id
1 'polypeptide(L)'
;MTLSWEPTEEAGPQQTFQIEHQPPGEESFLRHPGTDRTTVITGMAAGEHIFRVRAGENDPWSPPLTVECQYMARGQVNLLLILGGLVVLATAGAVVHGHLSSRSQPDELP
;
A
#
# COMPACT_ATOMS: atom_id res chain seq x y z
N MET A 1 4.79 -3.46 4.26
CA MET A 1 5.09 -4.83 4.72
C MET A 1 6.39 -4.79 5.49
N THR A 2 6.48 -5.52 6.60
CA THR A 2 7.69 -5.61 7.43
C THR A 2 8.32 -6.98 7.24
N LEU A 3 9.61 -7.01 6.90
CA LEU A 3 10.42 -8.23 6.83
C LEU A 3 11.42 -8.22 7.99
N SER A 4 11.56 -9.34 8.67
CA SER A 4 12.53 -9.53 9.75
C SER A 4 13.20 -10.89 9.63
N TRP A 5 14.46 -10.98 10.00
CA TRP A 5 15.22 -12.23 9.99
C TRP A 5 16.10 -12.35 11.23
N GLU A 6 16.37 -13.61 11.59
CA GLU A 6 17.27 -13.93 12.68
C GLU A 6 18.67 -14.21 12.13
N PRO A 7 19.72 -13.69 12.77
CA PRO A 7 21.09 -14.06 12.44
C PRO A 7 21.34 -15.54 12.78
N THR A 8 22.20 -16.18 12.00
CA THR A 8 22.82 -17.45 12.43
C THR A 8 23.72 -17.18 13.65
N GLU A 9 23.91 -18.14 14.56
CA GLU A 9 24.72 -17.96 15.78
C GLU A 9 26.16 -17.46 15.53
N GLU A 10 26.68 -17.64 14.32
CA GLU A 10 28.01 -17.17 13.88
C GLU A 10 28.04 -15.71 13.41
N ALA A 11 26.91 -15.00 13.45
CA ALA A 11 26.80 -13.62 12.99
C ALA A 11 27.52 -12.64 13.92
N GLY A 12 28.63 -12.08 13.44
CA GLY A 12 29.31 -10.98 14.11
C GLY A 12 28.46 -9.70 14.19
N PRO A 13 28.75 -8.78 15.13
CA PRO A 13 28.00 -7.53 15.34
C PRO A 13 28.06 -6.53 14.17
N GLN A 14 28.87 -6.78 13.14
CA GLN A 14 29.02 -5.93 11.94
C GLN A 14 28.62 -6.65 10.65
N GLN A 15 27.85 -7.73 10.75
CA GLN A 15 27.46 -8.51 9.58
C GLN A 15 26.41 -7.75 8.75
N THR A 16 26.66 -7.63 7.45
CA THR A 16 25.81 -6.91 6.50
C THR A 16 24.92 -7.88 5.77
N PHE A 17 23.61 -7.71 5.89
CA PHE A 17 22.63 -8.52 5.20
C PHE A 17 22.33 -7.97 3.81
N GLN A 18 22.13 -8.87 2.86
CA GLN A 18 21.64 -8.58 1.52
C GLN A 18 20.28 -9.25 1.35
N ILE A 19 19.35 -8.54 0.71
CA ILE A 19 18.01 -9.03 0.43
C ILE A 19 17.85 -9.12 -1.08
N GLU A 20 17.47 -10.29 -1.58
CA GLU A 20 16.99 -10.45 -2.94
C GLU A 20 15.47 -10.32 -2.94
N HIS A 21 14.94 -9.55 -3.89
CA HIS A 21 13.52 -9.39 -4.11
C HIS A 21 13.19 -9.70 -5.57
N GLN A 22 12.25 -10.63 -5.79
CA GLN A 22 11.65 -10.90 -7.08
C GLN A 22 10.18 -10.44 -7.08
N PRO A 23 9.82 -9.42 -7.87
CA PRO A 23 8.42 -9.04 -8.08
C PRO A 23 7.65 -10.01 -8.98
N PRO A 24 6.30 -9.94 -8.97
CA PRO A 24 5.46 -10.78 -9.81
C PRO A 24 5.76 -10.52 -11.30
N GLY A 25 6.26 -11.54 -11.99
CA GLY A 25 6.55 -11.46 -13.43
C GLY A 25 7.78 -10.62 -13.81
N GLU A 26 8.61 -10.24 -12.83
CA GLU A 26 9.85 -9.49 -13.05
C GLU A 26 11.08 -10.31 -12.62
N GLU A 27 12.27 -9.87 -13.06
CA GLU A 27 13.54 -10.45 -12.62
C GLU A 27 13.86 -10.09 -11.17
N SER A 28 14.64 -10.95 -10.50
CA SER A 28 15.09 -10.67 -9.14
C SER A 28 16.15 -9.56 -9.14
N PHE A 29 16.14 -8.76 -8.08
CA PHE A 29 17.16 -7.74 -7.86
C PHE A 29 17.55 -7.64 -6.38
N LEU A 30 18.75 -7.13 -6.13
CA LEU A 30 19.24 -6.88 -4.78
C LEU A 30 18.67 -5.59 -4.22
N ARG A 31 18.02 -5.68 -3.06
CA ARG A 31 17.70 -4.54 -2.21
C ARG A 31 18.91 -4.18 -1.34
N HIS A 32 18.95 -2.90 -0.95
CA HIS A 32 20.10 -2.27 -0.31
C HIS A 32 20.70 -3.11 0.84
N PRO A 33 22.03 -3.35 0.84
CA PRO A 33 22.70 -4.05 1.91
C PRO A 33 22.72 -3.21 3.19
N GLY A 34 22.49 -3.81 4.34
CA GLY A 34 22.52 -3.12 5.63
C GLY A 34 22.77 -4.07 6.80
N THR A 35 23.19 -3.52 7.94
CA THR A 35 23.35 -4.28 9.19
C THR A 35 22.02 -4.49 9.91
N ASP A 36 20.97 -3.81 9.46
CA ASP A 36 19.63 -3.92 10.03
C ASP A 36 19.09 -5.34 9.83
N ARG A 37 18.35 -5.84 10.82
CA ARG A 37 17.70 -7.17 10.77
C ARG A 37 16.24 -7.12 10.36
N THR A 38 15.79 -5.92 9.99
CA THR A 38 14.42 -5.65 9.60
C THR A 38 14.39 -4.58 8.53
N THR A 39 13.44 -4.68 7.61
CA THR A 39 13.19 -3.63 6.63
C THR A 39 11.69 -3.49 6.37
N VAL A 40 11.29 -2.27 6.04
CA VAL A 40 9.91 -1.95 5.66
C VAL A 40 9.89 -1.67 4.16
N ILE A 41 9.13 -2.48 3.43
CA ILE A 41 8.92 -2.30 1.99
C ILE A 41 7.51 -1.74 1.78
N THR A 42 7.43 -0.63 1.06
CA THR A 42 6.19 0.07 0.71
C THR A 42 6.02 0.14 -0.81
N GLY A 43 4.81 0.43 -1.27
CA GLY A 43 4.53 0.63 -2.70
C GLY A 43 4.67 -0.63 -3.58
N MET A 44 4.54 -1.82 -3.00
CA MET A 44 4.62 -3.07 -3.77
C MET A 44 3.42 -3.21 -4.71
N ALA A 45 3.67 -3.80 -5.88
CA ALA A 45 2.62 -4.19 -6.81
C ALA A 45 1.72 -5.29 -6.20
N ALA A 46 0.57 -5.53 -6.83
CA ALA A 46 -0.26 -6.67 -6.47
C ALA A 46 0.33 -7.96 -7.05
N GLY A 47 0.19 -9.07 -6.31
CA GLY A 47 0.59 -10.40 -6.72
C GLY A 47 1.67 -11.00 -5.82
N GLU A 48 2.24 -12.10 -6.31
CA GLU A 48 3.20 -12.92 -5.58
C GLU A 48 4.61 -12.33 -5.64
N HIS A 49 5.19 -12.06 -4.48
CA HIS A 49 6.58 -11.62 -4.33
C HIS A 49 7.43 -12.70 -3.66
N ILE A 50 8.67 -12.86 -4.10
CA ILE A 50 9.62 -13.79 -3.49
C ILE A 50 10.78 -13.01 -2.88
N PHE A 51 11.15 -13.36 -1.65
CA PHE A 51 12.25 -12.74 -0.91
C PHE A 51 13.25 -13.77 -0.44
N ARG A 52 14.53 -13.41 -0.45
CA ARG A 52 15.62 -14.19 0.16
C ARG A 52 16.59 -13.25 0.87
N VAL A 53 17.23 -13.73 1.92
CA VAL A 53 18.23 -12.97 2.66
C VAL A 53 19.51 -13.78 2.81
N ARG A 54 20.65 -13.10 2.83
CA ARG A 54 21.96 -13.68 3.19
C ARG A 54 22.75 -12.69 4.04
N ALA A 55 23.67 -13.18 4.85
CA ALA A 55 24.41 -12.38 5.82
C ALA A 55 25.80 -11.92 5.31
N GLY A 56 26.20 -12.33 4.12
CA GLY A 56 27.44 -11.94 3.47
C GLY A 56 27.39 -12.24 1.99
N GLU A 57 28.26 -11.62 1.20
CA GLU A 57 28.27 -11.79 -0.26
C GLU A 57 28.54 -13.24 -0.70
N ASN A 58 29.22 -14.02 0.15
CA ASN A 58 29.56 -15.42 -0.11
C ASN A 58 28.70 -16.40 0.71
N ASP A 59 27.80 -15.89 1.57
CA ASP A 59 26.95 -16.74 2.39
C ASP A 59 25.81 -17.32 1.55
N PRO A 60 25.36 -18.56 1.87
CA PRO A 60 24.21 -19.14 1.21
C PRO A 60 22.97 -18.28 1.46
N TRP A 61 22.15 -18.16 0.42
CA TRP A 61 20.83 -17.55 0.52
C TRP A 61 19.90 -18.38 1.41
N SER A 62 19.07 -17.70 2.18
CA SER A 62 17.95 -18.32 2.90
C SER A 62 17.02 -19.06 1.94
N PRO A 63 16.17 -19.96 2.45
CA PRO A 63 15.00 -20.43 1.71
C PRO A 63 14.16 -19.24 1.21
N PRO A 64 13.50 -19.38 0.04
CA PRO A 64 12.60 -18.34 -0.47
C PRO A 64 11.40 -18.17 0.44
N LEU A 65 11.10 -16.91 0.74
CA LEU A 65 9.89 -16.48 1.42
C LEU A 65 8.94 -15.87 0.38
N THR A 66 7.83 -16.56 0.12
CA THR A 66 6.78 -16.09 -0.79
C THR A 66 5.73 -15.30 -0.03
N VAL A 67 5.38 -14.12 -0.54
CA VAL A 67 4.38 -13.24 0.04
C VAL A 67 3.42 -12.72 -1.02
N GLU A 68 2.13 -12.96 -0.82
CA GLU A 68 1.06 -12.46 -1.69
C GLU A 68 0.64 -11.05 -1.27
N CYS A 69 0.84 -10.08 -2.16
CA CYS A 69 0.42 -8.70 -1.95
C CYS A 69 -0.93 -8.45 -2.62
N GLN A 70 -1.98 -8.23 -1.83
CA GLN A 70 -3.31 -7.91 -2.35
C GLN A 70 -3.55 -6.40 -2.34
N TYR A 71 -3.92 -5.84 -3.48
CA TYR A 71 -4.39 -4.45 -3.58
C TYR A 71 -5.91 -4.45 -3.66
N MET A 72 -6.59 -3.58 -2.87
CA MET A 72 -8.01 -3.36 -3.10
C MET A 72 -8.20 -2.82 -4.52
N ALA A 73 -9.12 -3.44 -5.28
CA ALA A 73 -9.35 -3.07 -6.66
C ALA A 73 -9.66 -1.57 -6.76
N ARG A 74 -8.85 -0.83 -7.53
CA ARG A 74 -9.05 0.62 -7.76
C ARG A 74 -10.49 0.93 -8.22
N GLY A 75 -11.13 -0.01 -8.92
CA GLY A 75 -12.53 0.09 -9.32
C GLY A 75 -13.51 0.22 -8.13
N GLN A 76 -13.30 -0.52 -7.05
CA GLN A 76 -14.15 -0.41 -5.85
C GLN A 76 -13.96 0.94 -5.16
N VAL A 77 -12.71 1.40 -5.05
CA VAL A 77 -12.41 2.72 -4.47
C VAL A 77 -13.03 3.84 -5.32
N ASN A 78 -12.89 3.77 -6.64
CA ASN A 78 -13.48 4.75 -7.56
C ASN A 78 -15.01 4.72 -7.51
N LEU A 79 -15.63 3.53 -7.42
CA LEU A 79 -17.08 3.39 -7.31
C LEU A 79 -17.59 4.01 -6.00
N LEU A 80 -16.91 3.74 -4.88
CA LEU A 80 -17.23 4.36 -3.59
C LEU A 80 -17.07 5.88 -3.64
N LEU A 81 -16.01 6.37 -4.29
CA LEU A 81 -15.75 7.80 -4.46
C LEU A 81 -16.84 8.48 -5.30
N ILE A 82 -17.21 7.91 -6.44
CA ILE A 82 -18.25 8.43 -7.32
C ILE A 82 -19.60 8.43 -6.60
N LEU A 83 -19.93 7.33 -5.92
CA LEU A 83 -21.19 7.22 -5.18
C LEU A 83 -21.27 8.24 -4.05
N GLY A 84 -20.20 8.38 -3.25
CA GLY A 84 -20.10 9.41 -2.22
C GLY A 84 -20.20 10.82 -2.81
N GLY A 85 -19.52 11.09 -3.91
CA GLY A 85 -19.60 12.36 -4.62
C GLY A 85 -21.01 12.71 -5.09
N LEU A 86 -21.75 11.73 -5.64
CA LEU A 86 -23.14 11.93 -6.06
C LEU A 86 -24.06 12.26 -4.89
N VAL A 87 -23.91 11.58 -3.75
CA VAL A 87 -24.69 11.88 -2.53
C VAL A 87 -24.42 13.30 -2.05
N VAL A 88 -23.15 13.73 -2.04
CA VAL A 88 -22.78 15.10 -1.66
C VAL A 88 -23.40 16.12 -2.62
N LEU A 89 -23.32 15.89 -3.93
CA LEU A 89 -23.92 16.78 -4.94
C LEU A 89 -25.45 16.87 -4.81
N ALA A 90 -26.13 15.75 -4.58
CA ALA A 90 -27.57 15.72 -4.38
C ALA A 90 -27.97 16.51 -3.12
N THR A 91 -27.21 16.34 -2.03
CA THR A 91 -27.44 17.07 -0.77
C THR A 91 -27.23 18.57 -0.95
N ALA A 92 -26.12 18.97 -1.57
CA ALA A 92 -25.84 20.38 -1.87
C ALA A 92 -26.91 20.99 -2.80
N GLY A 93 -27.32 20.25 -3.84
CA GLY A 93 -28.39 20.65 -4.74
C GLY A 93 -29.72 20.86 -4.03
N ALA A 94 -30.11 19.94 -3.13
CA ALA A 94 -31.33 20.09 -2.33
C ALA A 94 -31.30 21.33 -1.43
N VAL A 95 -30.15 21.60 -0.78
CA VAL A 95 -29.97 22.80 0.05
C VAL A 95 -30.07 24.08 -0.78
N VAL A 96 -29.37 24.15 -1.91
CA VAL A 96 -29.40 25.33 -2.81
C VAL A 96 -30.80 25.53 -3.40
N HIS A 97 -31.45 24.46 -3.84
CA HIS A 97 -32.81 24.53 -4.38
C HIS A 97 -33.82 24.98 -3.31
N GLY A 98 -33.74 24.46 -2.10
CA GLY A 98 -34.56 24.91 -0.98
C GLY A 98 -34.37 26.39 -0.67
N HIS A 99 -33.12 26.87 -0.69
CA HIS A 99 -32.80 28.28 -0.47
C HIS A 99 -33.31 29.21 -1.59
N LEU A 100 -33.25 28.77 -2.85
CA LEU A 100 -33.79 29.52 -3.99
C LEU A 100 -35.32 29.57 -3.98
N SER A 101 -35.99 28.45 -3.70
CA SER A 101 -37.45 28.39 -3.62
C SER A 101 -38.00 29.20 -2.43
N SER A 102 -37.30 29.24 -1.29
CA SER A 102 -37.67 30.07 -0.15
C SER A 102 -37.60 31.58 -0.43
N ARG A 103 -36.74 32.04 -1.35
CA ARG A 103 -36.69 33.44 -1.78
C ARG A 103 -37.76 33.81 -2.82
N SER A 104 -38.36 32.80 -3.44
CA SER A 104 -39.34 32.97 -4.52
C SER A 104 -40.78 33.02 -4.00
N GLN A 105 -41.01 32.79 -2.71
CA GLN A 105 -42.31 32.94 -2.08
C GLN A 105 -42.51 34.42 -1.71
N PRO A 106 -43.29 35.20 -2.48
CA PRO A 106 -43.62 36.56 -2.07
C PRO A 106 -44.41 36.48 -0.76
N ASP A 107 -44.10 37.39 0.17
CA ASP A 107 -44.91 37.60 1.36
C ASP A 107 -46.35 37.91 0.91
N GLU A 108 -47.23 36.91 0.95
CA GLU A 108 -48.66 37.15 1.05
C GLU A 108 -48.91 37.72 2.44
N LEU A 109 -48.77 39.05 2.53
CA LEU A 109 -49.16 39.85 3.69
C LEU A 109 -50.67 39.67 3.94
N PRO A 110 -51.10 39.42 5.19
CA PRO A 110 -52.50 39.43 5.58
C PRO A 110 -53.12 40.85 5.57
#